data_AF-A0A166QMN7-F1
#
_entry.id   AF-A0A166QMN7-F1
#
_cell.length_a   1.000
_cell.length_b   1.000
_cell.length_c   1.000
_cell.angle_alpha   90.00
_cell.angle_beta   90.00
_cell.angle_gamma   90.00
#
_symmetry.space_group_name_H-M   'P 1'
#
loop_
_entity.id
_entity.type
_entity.pdbx_description
1 polymer ?
#
loop_
_entity_poly.entity_id
_entity_poly.type
_entity_poly.pdbx_seq_one_letter_code
_entity_poly.pdbx_strand_id
1 'polypeptide(L)' 'MSEYSEWEVAVIQQVADELGASYSDASGVVAGQPFYMQQSWVKGLDPKQTAAKILAEAKQ' A
#
# COMPACT_ATOMS: atom_id res chain seq x y z
N MET A 1 4.90 -3.86 17.42
CA MET A 1 4.99 -3.83 15.94
C MET A 1 6.12 -2.88 15.59
N SER A 2 6.81 -3.09 14.48
CA SER A 2 7.80 -2.11 14.00
C SER A 2 7.07 -0.97 13.30
N GLU A 3 7.64 0.22 13.25
CA GLU A 3 7.05 1.38 12.54
C GLU A 3 6.68 1.04 11.10
N TYR A 4 7.50 0.21 10.43
CA TYR A 4 7.21 -0.31 9.10
C TYR A 4 5.93 -1.16 9.05
N SER A 5 5.68 -2.03 10.03
CA SER A 5 4.47 -2.88 10.04
C SER A 5 3.20 -2.07 10.25
N GLU A 6 3.25 -1.04 11.10
CA GLU A 6 2.11 -0.14 11.31
C GLU A 6 1.82 0.69 10.05
N TRP A 7 2.89 1.17 9.41
CA TRP A 7 2.80 1.86 8.12
C TRP A 7 2.26 0.95 7.01
N GLU A 8 2.72 -0.30 6.91
CA GLU A 8 2.27 -1.28 5.92
C GLU A 8 0.77 -1.59 6.08
N VAL A 9 0.30 -1.82 7.31
CA VAL A 9 -1.13 -2.02 7.58
C VAL A 9 -1.94 -0.80 7.13
N ALA A 10 -1.46 0.41 7.44
CA ALA A 10 -2.13 1.64 7.01
C ALA A 10 -2.17 1.80 5.48
N VAL A 11 -1.11 1.37 4.77
CA VAL A 11 -1.10 1.36 3.29
C VAL A 11 -2.17 0.41 2.76
N ILE A 12 -2.22 -0.82 3.28
CA ILE A 12 -3.18 -1.83 2.84
C ILE A 12 -4.62 -1.37 3.13
N GLN A 13 -4.87 -0.75 4.29
CA GLN A 13 -6.18 -0.15 4.59
C GLN A 13 -6.54 0.94 3.58
N GLN A 14 -5.62 1.86 3.25
CA GLN A 14 -5.92 2.89 2.25
C GLN A 14 -6.19 2.31 0.87
N VAL A 15 -5.45 1.27 0.46
CA VAL A 15 -5.70 0.56 -0.80
C VAL A 15 -7.09 -0.10 -0.78
N ALA A 16 -7.49 -0.70 0.35
CA ALA A 16 -8.81 -1.29 0.52
C ALA A 16 -9.93 -0.24 0.41
N ASP A 17 -9.80 0.88 1.12
CA ASP A 17 -10.75 2.01 1.08
C ASP A 17 -10.88 2.59 -0.33
N GLU A 18 -9.78 2.81 -1.05
CA GLU A 18 -9.80 3.38 -2.40
C GLU A 18 -10.33 2.40 -3.46
N LEU A 19 -10.16 1.09 -3.26
CA LEU A 19 -10.73 0.07 -4.14
C LEU A 19 -12.18 -0.30 -3.77
N GLY A 20 -12.67 0.10 -2.59
CA GLY A 20 -13.91 -0.43 -2.02
C GLY A 20 -13.85 -1.95 -1.83
N ALA A 21 -12.66 -2.50 -1.57
CA ALA A 21 -12.39 -3.93 -1.49
C ALA A 21 -12.09 -4.39 -0.06
N SER A 22 -12.02 -5.70 0.16
CA SER A 22 -11.62 -6.20 1.47
C SER A 22 -10.13 -5.98 1.73
N TYR A 23 -9.73 -5.93 3.01
CA TYR A 23 -8.31 -5.88 3.39
C TYR A 23 -7.52 -7.05 2.77
N SER A 24 -8.13 -8.23 2.65
CA SER A 24 -7.48 -9.40 2.06
C SER A 24 -7.19 -9.20 0.57
N ASP A 25 -8.13 -8.62 -0.19
CA ASP A 25 -7.95 -8.30 -1.61
C ASP A 25 -6.88 -7.21 -1.78
N ALA A 26 -6.96 -6.15 -0.98
CA ALA A 26 -5.98 -5.06 -0.98
C ALA A 26 -4.57 -5.53 -0.61
N SER A 27 -4.45 -6.43 0.36
CA SER A 27 -3.18 -7.04 0.74
C SER A 27 -2.55 -7.79 -0.44
N GLY A 28 -3.36 -8.50 -1.24
CA GLY A 28 -2.90 -9.13 -2.48
C GLY A 28 -2.37 -8.13 -3.51
N VAL A 29 -3.04 -6.98 -3.67
CA VAL A 29 -2.59 -5.89 -4.57
C VAL A 29 -1.27 -5.29 -4.09
N VAL A 30 -1.16 -4.98 -2.80
CA VAL A 30 0.07 -4.43 -2.20
C VAL A 30 1.22 -5.43 -2.29
N ALA A 31 0.96 -6.72 -2.02
CA ALA A 31 1.95 -7.78 -2.13
C ALA A 31 2.43 -8.00 -3.59
N GLY A 32 1.60 -7.66 -4.58
CA GLY A 32 1.99 -7.65 -5.99
C GLY A 32 2.91 -6.49 -6.37
N GLN A 33 3.09 -5.49 -5.50
CA GLN A 33 3.85 -4.26 -5.74
C GLN A 33 4.96 -4.03 -4.69
N PRO A 34 5.85 -5.02 -4.43
CA PRO A 34 6.86 -4.92 -3.36
C PRO A 34 7.88 -3.80 -3.61
N PHE A 35 8.16 -3.49 -4.87
CA PHE A 35 9.06 -2.39 -5.25
C PHE A 35 8.53 -1.03 -4.77
N TYR A 36 7.25 -0.74 -4.99
CA TYR A 36 6.66 0.53 -4.59
C TYR A 36 6.48 0.65 -3.08
N MET A 37 6.26 -0.47 -2.37
CA MET A 37 6.29 -0.52 -0.91
C MET A 37 7.67 -0.13 -0.37
N GLN A 38 8.73 -0.82 -0.79
CA GLN A 38 10.09 -0.50 -0.33
C GLN A 38 10.52 0.91 -0.74
N GLN A 39 10.27 1.31 -1.98
CA GLN A 39 10.64 2.63 -2.47
C GLN A 39 9.93 3.73 -1.68
N SER A 40 8.66 3.52 -1.34
CA SER A 40 7.89 4.49 -0.55
C SER A 40 8.39 4.59 0.88
N TRP A 41 8.69 3.46 1.51
CA TRP A 41 9.26 3.42 2.85
C TRP A 41 10.60 4.17 2.92
N VAL A 42 11.52 3.88 2.00
CA VAL A 42 12.84 4.55 1.94
C VAL A 42 12.70 6.05 1.68
N LYS A 43 11.66 6.47 0.95
CA LYS A 43 11.36 7.88 0.68
C LYS A 43 10.56 8.56 1.79
N GLY A 44 10.17 7.84 2.85
CA GLY A 44 9.33 8.37 3.93
C GLY A 44 7.97 8.85 3.44
N LEU A 45 7.38 8.19 2.44
CA LEU A 45 6.05 8.53 1.95
C LEU A 45 4.97 8.07 2.92
N ASP A 46 3.95 8.91 3.10
CA ASP A 46 2.78 8.55 3.90
C ASP A 46 1.97 7.42 3.24
N PRO A 47 1.22 6.62 4.04
CA PRO A 47 0.46 5.48 3.54
C PRO A 47 -0.48 5.80 2.37
N LYS A 48 -1.12 6.97 2.41
CA LYS A 48 -2.02 7.44 1.35
C LYS A 48 -1.29 7.70 0.03
N GLN A 49 -0.09 8.28 0.09
CA GLN A 49 0.72 8.55 -1.12
C GLN A 49 1.20 7.23 -1.75
N THR A 50 1.54 6.25 -0.92
CA THR A 50 1.92 4.90 -1.35
C THR A 50 0.77 4.14 -1.94
N ALA A 51 -0.40 4.15 -1.30
CA ALA A 51 -1.61 3.52 -1.82
C ALA A 51 -1.96 4.06 -3.21
N ALA A 52 -1.96 5.38 -3.40
CA ALA A 52 -2.23 6.00 -4.71
C ALA A 52 -1.25 5.53 -5.81
N LYS A 53 0.04 5.35 -5.48
CA LYS A 53 1.04 4.82 -6.41
C LYS A 53 0.80 3.36 -6.75
N ILE A 54 0.58 2.52 -5.74
CA ILE A 54 0.28 1.10 -5.91
C ILE A 54 -0.96 0.94 -6.81
N LEU A 55 -1.98 1.76 -6.60
CA LEU A 55 -3.20 1.76 -7.40
C LEU A 55 -3.02 2.29 -8.83
N ALA A 56 -2.17 3.30 -9.02
CA ALA A 56 -1.85 3.79 -10.35
C ALA A 56 -1.18 2.69 -11.19
N GLU A 57 -0.29 1.92 -10.57
CA GLU A 57 0.46 0.84 -11.24
C GLU A 57 -0.35 -0.45 -11.36
N ALA A 58 -1.19 -0.77 -10.38
CA ALA A 58 -2.09 -1.92 -10.47
C ALA A 58 -3.17 -1.77 -11.56
N LYS A 59 -3.37 -0.56 -12.09
CA LYS A 59 -4.28 -0.26 -13.21
C LYS A 59 -3.60 -0.29 -14.59
N GLN A 60 -2.27 -0.40 -14.65
CA GLN A 60 -1.52 -0.51 -15.92
C GLN A 60 -1.46 -1.97 -16.40
#